data_AF-A0A562D410-F1
#
_entry.id   AF-A0A562D410-F1
#
_cell.length_a   1.000
_cell.length_b   1.000
_cell.length_c   1.000
_cell.angle_alpha   90.00
_cell.angle_beta   90.00
_cell.angle_gamma   90.00
#
_symmetry.space_group_name_H-M   'P 1'
#
loop_
_entity.id
_entity.type
_entity.pdbx_description
1 polymer ?
#
loop_
_entity_poly.entity_id
_entity_poly.type
_entity_poly.pdbx_seq_one_letter_code
_entity_poly.pdbx_strand_id
1 'polypeptide(L)'
;MFEMKQGAPAELWQALVREAAGRAGHPLDESREAYLVFVLLRYQGDAQLLAHTHALDWFRAQEQVGRLRADALRDVGDRCLLVAGLFPGLAARRRVSVDYFVELGRGAYRGVAEASRAAYGALFGQLAEGYRELVQVLRGLRGEPQFRHAWPAPAGQTRH
;
A
#
# COMPACT_ATOMS: atom_id res chain seq x y z
N MET A 1 20.12 -25.93 8.45
CA MET A 1 20.05 -25.67 6.99
C MET A 1 18.65 -25.13 6.72
N PHE A 2 18.49 -23.80 6.72
CA PHE A 2 17.21 -23.11 6.55
C PHE A 2 17.12 -22.67 5.08
N GLU A 3 16.61 -23.54 4.22
CA GLU A 3 16.55 -23.31 2.77
C GLU A 3 15.11 -23.22 2.27
N MET A 4 14.84 -22.19 1.44
CA MET A 4 13.79 -22.15 0.41
C MET A 4 12.31 -21.90 0.79
N LYS A 5 11.98 -21.06 1.78
CA LYS A 5 10.57 -20.57 1.93
C LYS A 5 10.29 -19.13 1.47
N GLN A 6 11.29 -18.38 1.01
CA GLN A 6 11.11 -16.96 0.66
C GLN A 6 10.69 -16.70 -0.81
N GLY A 7 10.88 -17.67 -1.72
CA GLY A 7 10.53 -17.50 -3.14
C GLY A 7 9.02 -17.56 -3.43
N ALA A 8 8.34 -18.58 -2.91
CA ALA A 8 6.91 -18.79 -3.17
C ALA A 8 5.99 -17.65 -2.70
N PRO A 9 6.22 -16.98 -1.55
CA PRO A 9 5.43 -15.82 -1.15
C PRO A 9 5.65 -14.60 -2.05
N ALA A 10 6.89 -14.36 -2.50
CA ALA A 10 7.23 -13.22 -3.34
C ALA A 10 6.60 -13.35 -4.74
N GLU A 11 6.69 -14.53 -5.35
CA GLU A 11 6.07 -14.82 -6.65
C GLU A 11 4.53 -14.71 -6.60
N LEU A 12 3.92 -15.19 -5.50
CA LEU A 12 2.48 -15.05 -5.29
C LEU A 12 2.07 -13.58 -5.19
N TRP A 13 2.77 -12.79 -4.38
CA TRP A 13 2.50 -11.35 -4.27
C TRP A 13 2.71 -10.63 -5.59
N GLN A 14 3.75 -10.99 -6.34
CA GLN A 14 4.02 -10.43 -7.66
C GLN A 14 2.88 -10.71 -8.63
N ALA A 15 2.38 -11.95 -8.67
CA ALA A 15 1.23 -12.31 -9.50
C ALA A 15 -0.03 -11.51 -9.12
N LEU A 16 -0.33 -11.42 -7.82
CA LEU A 16 -1.49 -10.68 -7.32
C LEU A 16 -1.39 -9.17 -7.61
N VAL A 17 -0.21 -8.58 -7.43
CA VAL A 17 0.05 -7.15 -7.73
C VAL A 17 -0.13 -6.89 -9.22
N ARG A 18 0.42 -7.74 -10.10
CA ARG A 18 0.24 -7.63 -11.55
C ARG A 18 -1.22 -7.70 -11.96
N GLU A 19 -1.94 -8.67 -11.42
CA GLU A 19 -3.35 -8.86 -11.72
C GLU A 19 -4.18 -7.65 -11.27
N ALA A 20 -3.94 -7.15 -10.04
CA ALA A 20 -4.62 -5.98 -9.51
C ALA A 20 -4.27 -4.70 -10.28
N ALA A 21 -3.01 -4.53 -10.70
CA ALA A 21 -2.57 -3.41 -11.54
C ALA A 21 -3.27 -3.43 -12.91
N GLY A 22 -3.40 -4.62 -13.52
CA GLY A 22 -4.15 -4.81 -14.75
C GLY A 22 -5.63 -4.46 -14.59
N ARG A 23 -6.29 -4.96 -13.53
CA ARG A 23 -7.71 -4.64 -13.25
C ARG A 23 -7.95 -3.16 -12.96
N ALA A 24 -7.01 -2.50 -12.30
CA ALA A 24 -7.09 -1.08 -11.98
C ALA A 24 -6.79 -0.17 -13.20
N GLY A 25 -6.34 -0.73 -14.33
CA GLY A 25 -5.93 0.05 -15.51
C GLY A 25 -4.63 0.83 -15.31
N HIS A 26 -3.82 0.44 -14.31
CA HIS A 26 -2.59 1.14 -13.92
C HIS A 26 -1.42 0.14 -13.92
N PRO A 27 -0.91 -0.27 -15.09
CA PRO A 27 0.26 -1.13 -15.15
C PRO A 27 1.45 -0.42 -14.48
N LEU A 28 2.07 -1.11 -13.52
CA LEU A 28 3.27 -0.64 -12.85
C LEU A 28 4.49 -1.05 -13.67
N ASP A 29 5.51 -0.20 -13.69
CA ASP A 29 6.82 -0.67 -14.16
C ASP A 29 7.45 -1.63 -13.14
N GLU A 30 8.51 -2.32 -13.58
CA GLU A 30 9.20 -3.33 -12.80
C GLU A 30 9.67 -2.81 -11.43
N SER A 31 10.16 -1.58 -11.35
CA SER A 31 10.69 -1.01 -10.11
C SER A 31 9.58 -0.69 -9.11
N ARG A 32 8.46 -0.12 -9.56
CA ARG A 32 7.29 0.17 -8.72
C ARG A 32 6.58 -1.11 -8.28
N GLU A 33 6.47 -2.10 -9.17
CA GLU A 33 5.93 -3.43 -8.85
C GLU A 33 6.77 -4.12 -7.77
N ALA A 34 8.09 -4.24 -7.99
CA ALA A 34 9.00 -4.90 -7.06
C ALA A 34 8.98 -4.21 -5.69
N TYR A 35 8.90 -2.87 -5.68
CA TYR A 35 8.77 -2.12 -4.43
C TYR A 35 7.45 -2.41 -3.70
N LEU A 36 6.32 -2.45 -4.43
CA LEU A 36 5.02 -2.74 -3.82
C LEU A 36 4.97 -4.17 -3.25
N VAL A 37 5.54 -5.14 -3.96
CA VAL A 37 5.72 -6.53 -3.47
C VAL A 37 6.58 -6.53 -2.20
N PHE A 38 7.66 -5.76 -2.15
CA PHE A 38 8.48 -5.62 -0.95
C PHE A 38 7.68 -5.06 0.24
N VAL A 39 6.85 -4.03 0.05
CA VAL A 39 5.99 -3.47 1.11
C VAL A 39 5.03 -4.52 1.66
N LEU A 40 4.44 -5.35 0.79
CA LEU A 40 3.51 -6.40 1.18
C LEU A 40 4.19 -7.54 1.95
N LEU A 41 5.35 -7.99 1.49
CA LEU A 41 6.16 -9.00 2.18
C LEU A 41 6.59 -8.52 3.57
N ARG A 42 7.02 -7.26 3.68
CA ARG A 42 7.39 -6.64 4.96
C ARG A 42 6.20 -6.58 5.90
N TYR A 43 5.05 -6.11 5.42
CA TYR A 43 3.82 -6.07 6.21
C TYR A 43 3.38 -7.48 6.68
N GLN A 44 3.43 -8.48 5.80
CA GLN A 44 3.10 -9.86 6.18
C GLN A 44 4.02 -10.38 7.27
N GLY A 45 5.33 -10.11 7.16
CA GLY A 45 6.32 -10.45 8.18
C GLY A 45 6.03 -9.78 9.52
N ASP A 46 5.76 -8.47 9.52
CA ASP A 46 5.43 -7.70 10.73
C ASP A 46 4.12 -8.18 11.38
N ALA A 47 3.09 -8.43 10.58
CA ALA A 47 1.81 -8.94 11.07
C ALA A 47 1.93 -10.35 11.64
N GLN A 48 2.72 -11.21 11.00
CA GLN A 48 3.05 -12.52 11.56
C GLN A 48 3.83 -12.35 12.87
N LEU A 49 4.87 -11.51 12.91
CA LEU A 49 5.65 -11.28 14.11
C LEU A 49 4.76 -10.76 15.27
N LEU A 50 3.90 -9.77 15.03
CA LEU A 50 2.96 -9.22 16.01
C LEU A 50 1.86 -10.21 16.43
N ALA A 51 1.42 -11.08 15.52
CA ALA A 51 0.50 -12.16 15.87
C ALA A 51 1.17 -13.23 16.76
N HIS A 52 2.48 -13.46 16.57
CA HIS A 52 3.26 -14.38 17.40
C HIS A 52 3.76 -13.72 18.70
N THR A 53 3.89 -12.39 18.73
CA THR A 53 4.25 -11.57 19.88
C THR A 53 3.06 -10.73 20.32
N HIS A 54 2.13 -11.34 21.06
CA HIS A 54 1.09 -10.56 21.72
C HIS A 54 1.74 -9.54 22.68
N ALA A 55 1.65 -8.27 22.30
CA ALA A 55 2.06 -7.07 23.05
C ALA A 55 3.57 -6.93 23.34
N LEU A 56 4.30 -6.23 22.46
CA LEU A 56 5.34 -5.26 22.86
C LEU A 56 5.82 -4.44 21.63
N ASP A 57 5.98 -3.14 21.86
CA ASP A 57 6.85 -2.21 21.12
C ASP A 57 6.40 -1.60 19.78
N TRP A 58 5.13 -1.22 19.67
CA TRP A 58 4.68 -0.34 18.58
C TRP A 58 5.20 1.12 18.67
N PHE A 59 5.78 1.58 19.79
CA PHE A 59 6.11 3.00 20.00
C PHE A 59 7.55 3.28 20.45
N ARG A 60 8.54 3.01 19.58
CA ARG A 60 9.85 3.67 19.67
C ARG A 60 10.34 4.12 18.30
N ALA A 61 9.80 5.24 17.85
CA ALA A 61 10.44 6.04 16.81
C ALA A 61 10.09 7.52 17.02
N GLN A 62 10.92 8.23 17.77
CA GLN A 62 11.10 9.66 17.56
C GLN A 62 12.58 10.03 17.71
N GLU A 63 12.99 10.95 16.83
CA GLU A 63 14.25 11.68 16.73
C GLU A 63 15.47 10.98 16.13
N GLN A 64 15.59 10.87 14.80
CA GLN A 64 16.92 10.64 14.16
C GLN A 64 17.11 11.36 12.80
N VAL A 65 18.34 11.81 12.53
CA VAL A 65 18.79 12.64 11.38
C VAL A 65 19.46 11.78 10.29
N GLY A 66 19.36 12.18 9.02
CA GLY A 66 20.09 11.53 7.90
C GLY A 66 19.39 10.30 7.31
N ARG A 67 20.10 9.19 7.05
CA ARG A 67 19.51 7.93 6.54
C ARG A 67 18.33 7.45 7.38
N LEU A 68 18.42 7.65 8.69
CA LEU A 68 17.37 7.32 9.64
C LEU A 68 16.10 8.17 9.44
N ARG A 69 16.24 9.40 8.91
CA ARG A 69 15.11 10.24 8.48
C ARG A 69 14.48 9.70 7.19
N ALA A 70 15.29 9.27 6.22
CA ALA A 70 14.77 8.66 4.98
C ALA A 70 14.03 7.34 5.27
N ASP A 71 14.58 6.50 6.16
CA ASP A 71 13.94 5.26 6.59
C ASP A 71 12.64 5.54 7.36
N ALA A 72 12.63 6.52 8.27
CA ALA A 72 11.42 6.92 8.97
C ALA A 72 10.34 7.48 8.02
N LEU A 73 10.73 8.29 7.03
CA LEU A 73 9.81 8.80 6.01
C LEU A 73 9.27 7.68 5.12
N ARG A 74 10.11 6.72 4.75
CA ARG A 74 9.70 5.52 4.03
C ARG A 74 8.64 4.75 4.83
N ASP A 75 8.89 4.51 6.12
CA ASP A 75 7.94 3.80 6.98
C ASP A 75 6.60 4.51 7.10
N VAL A 76 6.61 5.85 7.21
CA VAL A 76 5.38 6.65 7.18
C VAL A 76 4.65 6.46 5.85
N GLY A 77 5.38 6.54 4.73
CA GLY A 77 4.82 6.38 3.39
C GLY A 77 4.18 5.01 3.16
N ASP A 78 4.91 3.94 3.49
CA ASP A 78 4.47 2.55 3.35
C ASP A 78 3.24 2.27 4.22
N ARG A 79 3.23 2.77 5.46
CA ARG A 79 2.10 2.57 6.37
C ARG A 79 0.87 3.35 5.94
N CYS A 80 1.03 4.58 5.47
CA CYS A 80 -0.07 5.33 4.86
C CYS A 80 -0.63 4.62 3.63
N LEU A 81 0.25 3.99 2.84
CA LEU A 81 -0.12 3.27 1.61
C LEU A 81 -1.01 2.07 1.96
N LEU A 82 -0.61 1.29 2.96
CA LEU A 82 -1.39 0.16 3.48
C LEU A 82 -2.73 0.60 4.09
N VAL A 83 -2.76 1.72 4.83
CA VAL A 83 -4.01 2.25 5.40
C VAL A 83 -4.97 2.72 4.31
N ALA A 84 -4.48 3.45 3.31
CA ALA A 84 -5.31 3.97 2.22
C ALA A 84 -5.76 2.88 1.22
N GLY A 85 -4.93 1.84 1.03
CA GLY A 85 -5.11 0.76 0.08
C GLY A 85 -5.81 -0.47 0.65
N LEU A 86 -5.27 -1.05 1.72
CA LEU A 86 -5.71 -2.34 2.29
C LEU A 86 -6.63 -2.20 3.51
N PHE A 87 -6.43 -1.17 4.33
CA PHE A 87 -7.10 -1.04 5.63
C PHE A 87 -7.85 0.30 5.83
N PRO A 88 -8.73 0.73 4.90
CA PRO A 88 -9.41 2.02 5.03
C PRO A 88 -10.31 2.12 6.28
N GLY A 89 -10.75 0.99 6.85
CA GLY A 89 -11.45 0.96 8.13
C GLY A 89 -10.62 1.51 9.30
N LEU A 90 -9.28 1.43 9.24
CA LEU A 90 -8.41 2.02 10.26
C LEU A 90 -8.41 3.56 10.19
N ALA A 91 -8.50 4.12 8.97
CA ALA A 91 -8.66 5.57 8.78
C ALA A 91 -9.97 6.06 9.40
N ALA A 92 -11.07 5.35 9.13
CA ALA A 92 -12.39 5.65 9.70
C ALA A 92 -12.40 5.61 11.23
N ARG A 93 -11.77 4.61 11.86
CA ARG A 93 -11.63 4.52 13.33
C ARG A 93 -10.87 5.70 13.94
N ARG A 94 -9.92 6.27 13.20
CA ARG A 94 -9.16 7.45 13.61
C ARG A 94 -9.87 8.78 13.27
N ARG A 95 -11.04 8.74 12.62
CA ARG A 95 -11.77 9.91 12.11
C ARG A 95 -10.96 10.76 11.13
N VAL A 96 -10.08 10.11 10.36
CA VAL A 96 -9.25 10.76 9.35
C VAL A 96 -9.61 10.20 7.97
N SER A 97 -9.71 11.08 6.97
CA SER A 97 -10.08 10.67 5.61
C SER A 97 -9.00 9.80 4.97
N VAL A 98 -9.39 8.97 4.01
CA VAL A 98 -8.42 8.19 3.23
C VAL A 98 -7.51 9.12 2.42
N ASP A 99 -8.06 10.20 1.85
CA ASP A 99 -7.26 11.20 1.11
C ASP A 99 -6.18 11.88 1.96
N TYR A 100 -6.40 12.05 3.27
CA TYR A 100 -5.35 12.54 4.15
C TYR A 100 -4.15 11.58 4.19
N PHE A 101 -4.39 10.27 4.34
CA PHE A 101 -3.31 9.28 4.31
C PHE A 101 -2.62 9.23 2.94
N VAL A 102 -3.38 9.42 1.86
CA VAL A 102 -2.82 9.53 0.50
C VAL A 102 -1.83 10.69 0.40
N GLU A 103 -2.24 11.91 0.79
CA GLU A 103 -1.34 13.07 0.69
C GLU A 103 -0.17 13.01 1.69
N LEU A 104 -0.40 12.51 2.90
CA LEU A 104 0.66 12.32 3.89
C LEU A 104 1.72 11.32 3.41
N GLY A 105 1.30 10.16 2.91
CA GLY A 105 2.22 9.14 2.43
C GLY A 105 2.95 9.54 1.16
N ARG A 106 2.27 10.21 0.23
CA ARG A 106 2.88 10.85 -0.95
C ARG A 106 3.95 11.86 -0.55
N GLY A 107 3.65 12.75 0.40
CA GLY A 107 4.60 13.72 0.93
C GLY A 107 5.82 13.04 1.57
N ALA A 108 5.60 11.93 2.28
CA ALA A 108 6.67 11.16 2.89
C ALA A 108 7.62 10.57 1.83
N TYR A 109 7.10 9.96 0.76
CA TYR A 109 7.93 9.47 -0.35
C TYR A 109 8.70 10.59 -1.07
N ARG A 110 8.12 11.78 -1.25
CA ARG A 110 8.86 12.95 -1.75
C ARG A 110 10.03 13.32 -0.83
N GLY A 111 9.79 13.33 0.48
CA GLY A 111 10.84 13.57 1.46
C GLY A 111 11.96 12.51 1.42
N VAL A 112 11.62 11.23 1.14
CA VAL A 112 12.64 10.18 0.90
C VAL A 112 13.42 10.50 -0.37
N ALA A 113 12.74 10.91 -1.44
CA ALA A 113 13.36 11.25 -2.72
C ALA A 113 14.41 12.35 -2.56
N GLU A 114 14.08 13.40 -1.81
CA GLU A 114 14.94 14.55 -1.52
C GLU A 114 16.11 14.20 -0.58
N ALA A 115 15.89 13.31 0.39
CA ALA A 115 16.89 12.95 1.40
C ALA A 115 17.86 11.83 0.97
N SER A 116 17.68 11.25 -0.21
CA SER A 116 18.37 10.03 -0.65
C SER A 116 19.32 10.25 -1.84
N ARG A 117 20.18 9.26 -2.11
CA ARG A 117 21.08 9.26 -3.27
C ARG A 117 20.31 9.11 -4.59
N ALA A 118 20.88 9.62 -5.69
CA ALA A 118 20.22 9.75 -6.99
C ALA A 118 19.31 8.59 -7.43
N ALA A 119 19.79 7.34 -7.44
CA ALA A 119 18.99 6.20 -7.92
C ALA A 119 17.80 5.87 -6.98
N TYR A 120 18.04 5.85 -5.67
CA TYR A 120 16.99 5.61 -4.67
C TYR A 120 16.01 6.79 -4.62
N GLY A 121 16.53 8.01 -4.75
CA GLY A 121 15.73 9.22 -4.81
C GLY A 121 14.81 9.25 -6.04
N ALA A 122 15.32 8.87 -7.21
CA ALA A 122 14.53 8.79 -8.44
C ALA A 122 13.37 7.80 -8.31
N LEU A 123 13.60 6.60 -7.75
CA LEU A 123 12.54 5.63 -7.49
C LEU A 123 11.46 6.21 -6.57
N PHE A 124 11.84 6.82 -5.44
CA PHE A 124 10.87 7.39 -4.52
C PHE A 124 10.14 8.61 -5.10
N GLY A 125 10.78 9.36 -6.00
CA GLY A 125 10.12 10.39 -6.79
C GLY A 125 8.99 9.80 -7.65
N GLN A 126 9.28 8.73 -8.39
CA GLN A 126 8.29 8.02 -9.22
C GLN A 126 7.16 7.40 -8.37
N LEU A 127 7.51 6.79 -7.22
CA LEU A 127 6.53 6.24 -6.29
C LEU A 127 5.62 7.34 -5.70
N ALA A 128 6.16 8.53 -5.45
CA ALA A 128 5.38 9.67 -4.95
C ALA A 128 4.46 10.26 -6.03
N GLU A 129 4.92 10.35 -7.27
CA GLU A 129 4.09 10.76 -8.40
C GLU A 129 2.95 9.77 -8.64
N GLY A 130 3.28 8.48 -8.65
CA GLY A 130 2.34 7.38 -8.87
C GLY A 130 1.60 6.89 -7.61
N TYR A 131 1.60 7.67 -6.52
CA TYR A 131 1.16 7.17 -5.21
C TYR A 131 -0.32 6.75 -5.21
N ARG A 132 -1.17 7.51 -5.91
CA ARG A 132 -2.61 7.23 -5.99
C ARG A 132 -2.87 5.94 -6.77
N GLU A 133 -2.11 5.70 -7.84
CA GLU A 133 -2.16 4.45 -8.61
C GLU A 133 -1.80 3.25 -7.73
N LEU A 134 -0.71 3.35 -6.94
CA LEU A 134 -0.32 2.29 -5.99
C LEU A 134 -1.44 1.97 -4.99
N VAL A 135 -2.13 3.00 -4.48
CA VAL A 135 -3.30 2.81 -3.60
C VAL A 135 -4.43 2.05 -4.31
N GLN A 136 -4.71 2.37 -5.58
CA GLN A 136 -5.74 1.66 -6.34
C GLN A 136 -5.36 0.20 -6.60
N VAL A 137 -4.09 -0.08 -6.92
CA VAL A 137 -3.59 -1.46 -7.04
C VAL A 137 -3.81 -2.23 -5.74
N LEU A 138 -3.45 -1.64 -4.59
CA LEU A 138 -3.69 -2.28 -3.29
C LEU A 138 -5.18 -2.49 -2.98
N ARG A 139 -6.05 -1.56 -3.34
CA ARG A 139 -7.51 -1.78 -3.20
C ARG A 139 -7.97 -2.96 -4.05
N GLY A 140 -7.42 -3.10 -5.25
CA GLY A 140 -7.67 -4.24 -6.13
C GLY A 140 -7.27 -5.59 -5.52
N LEU A 141 -6.32 -5.62 -4.58
CA LEU A 141 -5.94 -6.84 -3.83
C LEU A 141 -6.97 -7.24 -2.76
N ARG A 142 -7.74 -6.29 -2.23
CA ARG A 142 -8.76 -6.59 -1.20
C ARG A 142 -9.90 -7.44 -1.75
N GLY A 143 -10.07 -7.45 -3.07
CA GLY A 143 -11.31 -7.88 -3.74
C GLY A 143 -12.45 -6.96 -3.31
N GLU A 144 -12.91 -6.05 -4.18
CA GLU A 144 -14.19 -5.42 -3.86
C GLU A 144 -15.31 -6.48 -3.90
N PRO A 145 -16.24 -6.47 -2.93
CA PRO A 145 -17.50 -7.16 -3.09
C PRO A 145 -18.18 -6.61 -4.35
N GLN A 146 -18.52 -7.50 -5.26
CA GLN A 146 -19.35 -7.25 -6.42
C GLN A 146 -20.74 -6.79 -5.98
N PHE A 147 -20.91 -5.53 -5.55
CA PHE A 147 -22.26 -5.00 -5.28
C PHE A 147 -22.31 -3.52 -5.61
N ARG A 148 -22.40 -3.25 -6.91
CA ARG A 148 -22.99 -2.01 -7.45
C ARG A 148 -23.23 -2.12 -8.95
N HIS A 149 -24.19 -2.96 -9.36
CA HIS A 149 -25.14 -2.75 -10.49
C HIS A 149 -25.86 -4.05 -10.88
N ALA A 150 -26.53 -4.68 -9.91
CA ALA A 150 -27.58 -5.66 -10.18
C ALA A 150 -28.77 -5.38 -9.26
N TRP A 151 -29.37 -4.21 -9.43
CA TRP A 151 -30.80 -4.05 -9.12
C TRP A 151 -31.48 -3.67 -10.44
N PRO A 152 -32.27 -4.57 -11.05
CA PRO A 152 -33.12 -4.16 -12.15
C PRO A 152 -34.15 -3.17 -11.60
N ALA A 153 -34.20 -1.97 -12.16
CA ALA A 153 -35.36 -1.11 -11.98
C ALA A 153 -36.61 -1.92 -12.37
N PRO A 154 -37.70 -1.93 -11.56
CA PRO A 154 -38.91 -2.60 -11.97
C PRO A 154 -39.41 -1.96 -13.27
N ALA A 155 -39.46 -2.77 -14.32
CA ALA A 155 -40.09 -2.43 -15.57
C ALA A 155 -41.59 -2.21 -15.34
N GLY A 156 -42.03 -0.96 -15.55
CA GLY A 156 -43.34 -0.53 -16.03
C GLY A 156 -44.63 -1.21 -15.53
N GLN A 157 -45.53 -0.37 -15.00
CA GLN A 157 -46.95 -0.43 -15.36
C GLN A 157 -47.55 0.98 -15.17
N THR A 158 -47.59 1.77 -16.25
CA THR A 158 -48.79 2.13 -17.05
C THR A 158 -49.78 3.07 -16.37
N ARG A 159 -49.86 4.27 -16.93
CA ARG A 159 -51.04 5.08 -17.26
C ARG A 159 -52.33 4.76 -16.50
N HIS A 160 -52.86 5.78 -15.81
CA HIS A 160 -54.20 6.32 -16.05
C HIS A 160 -54.18 7.83 -15.79
#